data_AF-A0A257S2D1-F1
#
_entry.id   AF-A0A257S2D1-F1
#
_cell.length_a   1.000
_cell.length_b   1.000
_cell.length_c   1.000
_cell.angle_alpha   90.00
_cell.angle_beta   90.00
_cell.angle_gamma   90.00
#
_symmetry.space_group_name_H-M   'P 1'
#
loop_
_entity.id
_entity.type
_entity.pdbx_description
1 polymer ?
#
loop_
_entity_poly.entity_id
_entity_poly.type
_entity_poly.pdbx_seq_one_letter_code
_entity_poly.pdbx_strand_id
1 'polypeptide(L)'
;MTKRVLVGLVVLGMAVFALEGGEYGTVDLLRLKGQIRRERDSIIRLRVEVDSLAEVERALTTYPRTQERVARELYGMIRPGEILYQVVPPDSTGVARRR
;
A
#
# COMPACT_ATOMS: atom_id res chain seq x y z
N MET A 1 43.56 -31.18 35.22
CA MET A 1 43.27 -29.86 34.63
C MET A 1 42.15 -29.94 33.57
N THR A 2 42.19 -30.94 32.69
CA THR A 2 41.19 -31.21 31.63
C THR A 2 39.74 -31.32 32.11
N LYS A 3 39.47 -32.06 33.19
CA LYS A 3 38.09 -32.20 33.73
C LYS A 3 37.45 -30.87 34.15
N ARG A 4 38.23 -29.94 34.72
CA ARG A 4 37.72 -28.62 35.12
C ARG A 4 37.41 -27.73 33.93
N VAL A 5 38.24 -27.79 32.89
CA VAL A 5 37.99 -27.09 31.62
C VAL A 5 36.75 -27.66 30.92
N LEU A 6 36.58 -28.97 30.94
CA LEU A 6 35.40 -29.63 30.36
C LEU A 6 34.11 -29.23 31.07
N VAL A 7 34.13 -29.20 32.41
CA VAL A 7 33.00 -28.73 33.22
C VAL A 7 32.71 -27.25 32.93
N GLY A 8 33.74 -26.41 32.82
CA GLY A 8 33.57 -25.00 32.46
C GLY A 8 32.91 -24.81 31.09
N LEU A 9 33.31 -25.60 30.09
CA LEU A 9 32.72 -25.55 28.75
C LEU A 9 31.26 -26.01 28.73
N VAL A 10 30.92 -27.06 29.50
CA VAL A 10 29.54 -27.54 29.60
C VAL A 10 28.65 -26.50 30.28
N VAL A 11 29.12 -25.87 31.37
CA VAL A 11 28.37 -24.82 32.07
C VAL A 11 28.19 -23.59 31.18
N LEU A 12 29.22 -23.19 30.44
CA LEU A 12 29.14 -22.08 29.49
C LEU A 12 28.15 -22.39 28.35
N GLY A 13 28.20 -23.59 27.80
CA GLY A 13 27.25 -24.05 26.77
C GLY A 13 25.81 -24.06 27.29
N MET A 14 25.59 -24.51 28.53
CA MET A 14 24.27 -24.45 29.18
C MET A 14 23.80 -23.02 29.42
N ALA A 15 24.69 -22.10 29.81
CA ALA A 15 24.34 -20.70 30.01
C ALA A 15 23.95 -20.02 28.69
N VAL A 16 24.71 -20.25 27.61
CA VAL A 16 24.37 -19.76 26.27
C VAL A 16 23.06 -20.38 25.79
N PHE A 17 22.88 -21.68 25.98
CA PHE A 17 21.64 -22.37 25.61
C PHE A 17 20.44 -21.90 26.44
N ALA A 18 20.61 -21.52 27.71
CA ALA A 18 19.54 -20.95 28.53
C ALA A 18 19.17 -19.52 28.10
N LEU A 19 20.14 -18.73 27.62
CA LEU A 19 19.92 -17.40 27.07
C LEU A 19 19.21 -17.44 25.70
N GLU A 20 19.51 -18.46 24.90
CA GLU A 20 18.94 -18.67 23.56
C GLU A 20 17.62 -19.48 23.59
N GLY A 21 17.53 -20.48 24.49
CA GLY A 21 16.56 -21.58 24.44
C GLY A 21 15.50 -21.57 25.53
N GLY A 22 15.41 -20.52 26.36
CA GLY A 22 14.33 -20.35 27.34
C GLY A 22 13.03 -19.87 26.70
N GLU A 23 12.44 -20.70 25.83
CA GLU A 23 11.07 -20.66 25.28
C GLU A 23 10.61 -19.42 24.49
N TYR A 24 11.21 -18.23 24.67
CA TYR A 24 11.01 -17.03 23.85
C TYR A 24 12.30 -16.19 23.89
N GLY A 25 13.25 -16.50 23.01
CA GLY A 25 14.54 -15.82 22.98
C GLY A 25 14.41 -14.29 22.81
N THR A 26 15.32 -13.54 23.43
CA THR A 26 15.39 -12.07 23.32
C THR A 26 15.39 -11.59 21.85
N VAL A 27 15.99 -12.38 20.97
CA VAL A 27 16.03 -12.15 19.52
C VAL A 27 14.63 -12.22 18.88
N ASP A 28 13.80 -13.18 19.28
CA ASP A 28 12.44 -13.31 18.77
C ASP A 28 11.55 -12.17 19.27
N LEU A 29 11.73 -11.71 20.51
CA LEU A 29 11.04 -10.53 21.01
C LEU A 29 11.40 -9.28 20.20
N LEU A 30 12.68 -9.09 19.85
CA LEU A 30 13.11 -7.98 18.99
C LEU A 30 12.56 -8.11 17.57
N ARG A 31 12.58 -9.32 17.00
CA ARG A 31 12.00 -9.60 15.69
C ARG A 31 10.50 -9.32 15.67
N LEU A 32 9.77 -9.76 16.70
CA LEU A 32 8.33 -9.56 16.84
C LEU A 32 7.98 -8.08 17.02
N LYS A 33 8.74 -7.34 17.84
CA LYS A 33 8.60 -5.88 17.94
C LYS A 33 8.81 -5.19 16.60
N GLY A 34 9.80 -5.64 15.82
CA GLY A 34 10.05 -5.14 14.47
C GLY A 34 8.90 -5.44 13.51
N GLN A 35 8.33 -6.65 13.55
CA GLN A 35 7.16 -7.03 12.76
C GLN A 35 5.92 -6.19 13.12
N ILE A 36 5.62 -6.05 14.41
CA ILE A 36 4.50 -5.22 14.89
C ILE A 36 4.64 -3.77 14.40
N ARG A 37 5.85 -3.21 14.46
CA ARG A 37 6.09 -1.85 14.00
C ARG A 37 5.84 -1.71 12.50
N ARG A 38 6.38 -2.63 11.68
CA ARG A 38 6.15 -2.62 10.23
C ARG A 38 4.68 -2.76 9.87
N GLU A 39 3.96 -3.64 10.55
CA GLU A 39 2.54 -3.85 10.30
C GLU A 39 1.71 -2.61 10.66
N ARG A 40 2.02 -1.97 11.80
CA ARG A 40 1.39 -0.70 12.17
C ARG A 40 1.65 0.41 11.15
N ASP A 41 2.87 0.52 10.66
CA ASP A 41 3.22 1.52 9.63
C ASP A 41 2.44 1.24 8.33
N SER A 42 2.26 -0.03 7.96
CA SER A 42 1.42 -0.43 6.82
C SER A 42 -0.04 -0.06 7.02
N ILE A 43 -0.61 -0.35 8.20
CA ILE A 43 -2.00 0.02 8.52
C ILE A 43 -2.20 1.54 8.41
N ILE A 44 -1.25 2.33 8.90
CA ILE A 44 -1.32 3.80 8.82
C ILE A 44 -1.31 4.25 7.35
N ARG A 45 -0.40 3.71 6.54
CA ARG A 45 -0.34 4.03 5.10
C ARG A 45 -1.63 3.68 4.38
N LEU A 46 -2.15 2.47 4.59
CA LEU A 46 -3.39 2.02 3.96
C LEU A 46 -4.58 2.87 4.40
N ARG A 47 -4.65 3.28 5.68
CA ARG A 47 -5.72 4.14 6.16
C ARG A 47 -5.71 5.50 5.46
N VAL A 48 -4.53 6.11 5.29
CA VAL A 48 -4.38 7.36 4.54
C VAL A 48 -4.85 7.19 3.09
N GLU A 49 -4.49 6.09 2.44
CA GLU A 49 -4.92 5.79 1.07
C GLU A 49 -6.45 5.66 0.97
N VAL A 50 -7.05 4.86 1.87
CA VAL A 50 -8.51 4.70 1.93
C VAL A 50 -9.22 6.04 2.18
N ASP A 51 -8.73 6.84 3.11
CA ASP A 51 -9.32 8.15 3.42
C ASP A 51 -9.22 9.10 2.21
N SER A 52 -8.11 9.05 1.47
CA SER A 52 -7.92 9.83 0.24
C SER A 52 -8.88 9.38 -0.88
N LEU A 53 -9.06 8.08 -1.06
CA LEU A 53 -9.97 7.52 -2.07
C LEU A 53 -11.43 7.83 -1.73
N ALA A 54 -11.81 7.74 -0.46
CA ALA A 54 -13.12 8.11 0.01
C ALA A 54 -13.43 9.60 -0.24
N GLU A 55 -12.43 10.48 -0.12
CA GLU A 55 -12.60 11.89 -0.46
C GLU A 55 -12.82 12.10 -1.97
N VAL A 56 -12.08 11.38 -2.82
CA VAL A 56 -12.29 11.41 -4.27
C VAL A 56 -13.68 10.89 -4.63
N GLU A 57 -14.11 9.78 -4.04
CA GLU A 57 -15.45 9.23 -4.23
C GLU A 57 -16.53 10.23 -3.82
N ARG A 58 -16.42 10.83 -2.64
CA ARG A 58 -17.34 11.89 -2.18
C ARG A 58 -17.39 13.04 -3.18
N ALA A 59 -16.23 13.48 -3.68
CA ALA A 59 -16.17 14.58 -4.63
C ALA A 59 -16.87 14.25 -5.95
N LEU A 60 -16.73 13.00 -6.43
CA LEU A 60 -17.39 12.51 -7.63
C LEU A 60 -18.88 12.24 -7.45
N THR A 61 -19.36 11.92 -6.26
CA THR A 61 -20.78 11.56 -6.03
C THR A 61 -21.63 12.73 -5.54
N THR A 62 -21.02 13.69 -4.84
CA THR A 62 -21.76 14.75 -4.16
C THR A 62 -21.75 16.07 -4.92
N TYR A 63 -20.66 16.41 -5.62
CA TYR A 63 -20.50 17.73 -6.25
C TYR A 63 -20.80 17.69 -7.76
N PRO A 64 -21.88 18.34 -8.23
CA PRO A 64 -22.27 18.31 -9.65
C PRO A 64 -21.20 18.87 -10.59
N ARG A 65 -20.44 19.88 -10.15
CA ARG A 65 -19.34 20.46 -10.95
C ARG A 65 -18.22 19.45 -11.20
N THR A 66 -17.89 18.63 -10.20
CA THR A 66 -16.85 17.59 -10.33
C THR A 66 -17.32 16.48 -11.26
N GLN A 67 -18.58 16.05 -11.12
CA GLN A 67 -19.21 15.06 -12.01
C GLN A 67 -19.17 15.51 -13.46
N GLU A 68 -19.64 16.73 -13.73
CA GLU A 68 -19.69 17.27 -15.07
C GLU A 68 -18.30 17.42 -15.68
N ARG A 69 -17.33 17.93 -14.91
CA ARG A 69 -15.95 18.04 -15.37
C ARG A 69 -15.40 16.69 -15.80
N VAL A 70 -15.54 15.67 -14.96
CA VAL A 70 -15.05 14.31 -15.25
C VAL A 70 -15.80 13.67 -16.43
N ALA A 71 -17.13 13.88 -16.52
CA ALA A 71 -17.94 13.44 -17.64
C ALA A 71 -17.49 14.06 -18.97
N ARG A 72 -17.14 15.35 -18.97
CA ARG A 72 -16.62 16.06 -20.15
C ARG A 72 -15.19 15.64 -20.49
N GLU A 73 -14.30 15.56 -19.51
CA GLU A 73 -12.87 15.29 -19.71
C GLU A 73 -12.57 13.83 -20.10
N LEU A 74 -13.17 12.86 -19.40
CA LEU A 74 -12.88 11.44 -19.63
C LEU A 74 -13.78 10.80 -20.69
N TYR A 75 -15.02 11.28 -20.80
CA TYR A 75 -16.03 10.63 -21.63
C TYR A 75 -16.57 11.53 -22.75
N GLY A 76 -16.14 12.79 -22.84
CA GLY A 76 -16.61 13.72 -23.87
C GLY A 76 -18.11 14.02 -23.81
N MET A 77 -18.76 13.79 -22.66
CA MET A 77 -20.20 13.95 -22.52
C MET A 77 -20.58 15.44 -22.58
N ILE A 78 -21.70 15.72 -23.25
CA ILE A 78 -22.29 17.05 -23.35
C ILE A 78 -23.73 17.02 -22.87
N ARG A 79 -24.25 18.17 -22.44
CA ARG A 79 -25.66 18.28 -22.05
C ARG A 79 -26.56 18.31 -23.30
N PRO A 80 -27.85 17.94 -23.16
CA PRO A 80 -28.81 18.13 -24.24
C PRO A 80 -28.83 19.58 -24.74
N GLY A 81 -28.63 19.78 -26.04
CA GLY A 81 -28.61 21.10 -26.67
C GLY A 81 -27.23 21.78 -26.74
N GLU A 82 -26.17 21.18 -26.18
CA GLU A 82 -24.80 21.64 -26.38
C GLU A 82 -24.20 21.10 -27.69
N ILE A 83 -23.24 21.82 -28.27
CA ILE A 83 -22.49 21.41 -29.47
C ILE A 83 -21.00 21.30 -29.11
N LEU A 84 -20.41 20.13 -29.32
CA LEU A 84 -18.98 19.89 -29.15
C LEU A 84 -18.23 20.10 -30.47
N TYR A 85 -17.30 21.04 -30.50
CA TYR A 85 -16.35 21.19 -31.60
C TYR A 85 -15.03 20.50 -31.24
N GLN A 86 -14.71 19.42 -31.94
CA GLN A 86 -13.42 18.74 -31.79
C GLN A 86 -12.54 19.05 -33.01
N VAL A 87 -11.36 19.62 -32.76
CA VAL A 87 -10.35 19.81 -33.80
C VAL A 87 -9.44 18.58 -33.81
N VAL A 88 -9.48 17.83 -34.91
CA VAL A 88 -8.69 16.61 -35.07
C VAL A 88 -7.63 16.80 -36.17
N PRO A 89 -6.40 16.28 -36.01
CA PRO A 89 -5.38 16.34 -37.06
C PRO A 89 -5.81 15.61 -38.34
N PRO A 90 -5.36 16.04 -39.52
CA PRO A 90 -5.78 15.48 -40.81
C PRO A 90 -5.51 13.97 -40.94
N ASP A 91 -4.55 13.42 -40.21
CA ASP A 91 -4.18 12.00 -40.28
C ASP A 91 -5.09 11.09 -39.42
N SER A 92 -5.99 11.65 -38.63
CA SER A 92 -6.86 10.91 -37.69
C SER A 92 -8.24 10.53 -38.28
N THR A 93 -8.54 10.93 -39.52
CA THR A 93 -9.85 10.72 -40.16
C THR A 93 -10.11 9.30 -40.70
N GLY A 94 -9.19 8.35 -40.50
CA GLY A 94 -9.27 7.00 -41.08
C GLY A 94 -10.18 6.00 -40.37
N VAL A 95 -10.59 6.23 -39.11
CA VAL A 95 -11.28 5.20 -38.30
C VAL A 95 -12.81 5.37 -38.26
N ALA A 96 -13.34 6.55 -38.58
CA ALA A 96 -14.76 6.88 -38.42
C ALA A 96 -15.68 6.48 -39.61
N ARG A 97 -15.22 5.64 -40.55
CA ARG A 97 -15.98 5.31 -41.79
C ARG A 97 -16.41 3.84 -41.94
N ARG A 98 -16.31 3.01 -40.90
CA ARG A 98 -16.93 1.66 -40.90
C ARG A 98 -17.50 1.31 -39.54
N ARG A 99 -18.80 1.54 -39.35
CA ARG A 99 -19.81 0.55 -38.94
C ARG A 99 -21.19 1.18 -38.97
#